data_AF-A0A1H3EDS8-F1
#
_entry.id   AF-A0A1H3EDS8-F1
#
_cell.length_a   1.000
_cell.length_b   1.000
_cell.length_c   1.000
_cell.angle_alpha   90.00
_cell.angle_beta   90.00
_cell.angle_gamma   90.00
#
_symmetry.space_group_name_H-M   'P 1'
#
loop_
_entity.id
_entity.type
_entity.pdbx_description
1 polymer ?
#
loop_
_entity_poly.entity_id
_entity_poly.type
_entity_poly.pdbx_seq_one_letter_code
_entity_poly.pdbx_strand_id
1 'polypeptide(L)' 'MPASADCVRPERPFLPQSQDDMRTYADLIRGDFEAYIADVQDYFRCVDEERARVFSEARDVSEDYERFLSALE' A
#
# COMPACT_ATOMS: atom_id res chain seq x y z
N MET A 1 6.71 6.22 13.44
CA MET A 1 6.85 4.98 12.63
C MET A 1 7.02 5.45 11.20
N PRO A 2 8.08 5.08 10.49
CA PRO A 2 8.10 5.40 9.08
C PRO A 2 6.96 4.59 8.45
N ALA A 3 6.12 5.24 7.64
CA ALA A 3 5.52 4.51 6.54
C ALA A 3 6.70 3.83 5.83
N SER A 4 6.61 2.54 5.48
CA SER A 4 7.60 1.94 4.58
C SER A 4 7.80 2.94 3.45
N ALA A 5 9.01 3.47 3.30
CA ALA A 5 9.29 4.52 2.32
C ALA A 5 9.01 4.03 0.88
N ASP A 6 8.75 2.73 0.74
CA ASP A 6 8.60 1.99 -0.50
C ASP A 6 7.14 1.95 -1.02
N CYS A 7 6.11 1.98 -0.15
CA CYS A 7 4.70 1.91 -0.59
C CYS A 7 3.96 3.21 -0.31
N VAL A 8 3.95 4.13 -1.28
CA VAL A 8 3.25 5.42 -1.16
C VAL A 8 1.78 5.24 -1.50
N ARG A 9 0.89 5.62 -0.58
CA ARG A 9 -0.55 5.60 -0.82
C ARG A 9 -0.93 6.68 -1.84
N PRO A 10 -1.74 6.36 -2.86
CA PRO A 10 -2.23 7.36 -3.79
C PRO A 10 -3.16 8.37 -3.10
N GLU A 11 -3.10 9.62 -3.55
CA GLU A 11 -3.96 10.69 -3.06
C GLU A 11 -5.38 10.54 -3.60
N ARG A 12 -6.38 10.81 -2.76
CA ARG A 12 -7.77 10.72 -3.18
C ARG A 12 -8.07 11.80 -4.24
N PRO A 13 -8.66 11.44 -5.40
CA PRO A 13 -9.04 12.41 -6.40
C PRO A 13 -10.14 13.34 -5.88
N PHE A 14 -10.11 14.59 -6.34
CA PHE A 14 -11.09 15.60 -5.95
C PHE A 14 -12.41 15.42 -6.70
N LEU A 15 -13.53 15.58 -5.99
CA LEU A 15 -14.86 15.64 -6.60
C LEU A 15 -15.52 16.96 -6.21
N PRO A 16 -15.81 17.87 -7.17
CA PRO A 16 -16.52 19.11 -6.91
C PRO A 16 -17.91 18.86 -6.31
N GLN A 17 -18.48 19.83 -5.59
CA GLN A 17 -19.88 19.74 -5.12
C GLN A 17 -20.89 20.23 -6.18
N SER A 18 -20.47 21.13 -7.06
CA SER A 18 -21.29 21.69 -8.14
C SER A 18 -21.44 20.69 -9.28
N GLN A 19 -22.69 20.41 -9.68
CA GLN A 19 -22.95 19.57 -10.85
C GLN A 19 -22.47 20.20 -12.16
N ASP A 20 -22.47 21.53 -12.26
CA ASP A 20 -22.01 22.20 -13.46
C ASP A 20 -20.49 22.09 -13.59
N ASP A 21 -19.76 22.15 -12.48
CA ASP A 21 -18.32 21.89 -12.46
C ASP A 21 -18.02 20.42 -12.80
N MET A 22 -18.82 19.48 -12.28
CA MET A 22 -18.69 18.06 -12.65
C MET A 22 -18.85 17.84 -14.16
N ARG A 23 -19.82 18.51 -14.80
CA ARG A 23 -20.05 18.39 -16.26
C ARG A 23 -18.94 19.08 -17.04
N THR A 24 -18.51 20.26 -16.58
CA THR A 24 -17.49 21.08 -17.24
C THR A 24 -16.13 20.37 -17.26
N TYR A 25 -15.79 19.70 -16.15
CA TYR A 25 -14.49 19.01 -15.99
C TYR A 25 -14.62 17.49 -16.02
N ALA A 26 -15.67 16.95 -16.64
CA ALA A 26 -15.99 15.52 -16.58
C ALA A 26 -14.84 14.60 -17.02
N ASP A 27 -14.13 14.97 -18.09
CA ASP A 27 -13.03 14.16 -18.62
C ASP A 27 -11.80 14.21 -17.70
N LEU A 28 -11.50 15.37 -17.11
CA LEU A 28 -10.41 15.51 -16.14
C LEU A 28 -10.70 14.71 -14.87
N ILE A 29 -11.90 14.88 -14.30
CA ILE A 29 -12.33 14.14 -13.10
C ILE A 29 -12.30 12.64 -13.36
N ARG A 30 -12.76 12.20 -14.55
CA ARG A 30 -12.68 10.78 -14.92
C ARG A 30 -11.23 10.29 -14.94
N GLY A 31 -10.34 11.02 -15.60
CA GLY A 31 -8.92 10.68 -15.67
C GLY A 31 -8.28 10.55 -14.29
N ASP A 32 -8.54 11.50 -13.39
CA ASP A 32 -8.01 11.47 -12.02
C ASP A 32 -8.49 10.25 -11.23
N PHE A 33 -9.77 9.88 -11.39
CA PHE A 33 -10.33 8.68 -10.74
C PHE A 33 -9.77 7.39 -11.34
N GLU A 34 -9.63 7.30 -12.66
CA GLU A 34 -9.03 6.15 -13.34
C GLU A 34 -7.56 5.97 -12.93
N ALA A 35 -6.79 7.07 -12.87
CA ALA A 35 -5.41 7.07 -12.38
C ALA A 35 -5.33 6.57 -10.94
N TYR A 36 -6.16 7.10 -10.03
CA TYR A 36 -6.21 6.63 -8.64
C TYR A 36 -6.50 5.12 -8.53
N ILE A 37 -7.42 4.60 -9.34
CA ILE A 37 -7.77 3.18 -9.34
C ILE A 37 -6.62 2.32 -9.86
N ALA A 38 -5.82 2.81 -10.81
CA ALA A 38 -4.60 2.12 -11.24
C ALA A 38 -3.53 2.14 -10.15
N ASP A 39 -3.26 3.33 -9.59
CA ASP A 39 -2.23 3.52 -8.57
C ASP A 39 -2.52 2.72 -7.29
N VAL A 40 -3.79 2.54 -6.92
CA VAL A 40 -4.15 1.74 -5.74
C VAL A 40 -3.82 0.25 -5.92
N GLN A 41 -3.87 -0.26 -7.15
CA GLN A 41 -3.48 -1.64 -7.44
C GLN A 41 -1.97 -1.83 -7.26
N ASP A 42 -1.18 -0.88 -7.74
CA ASP A 42 0.27 -0.88 -7.57
C ASP A 42 0.65 -0.74 -6.09
N TYR A 43 -0.05 0.11 -5.35
CA TYR A 43 0.11 0.24 -3.90
C TYR A 43 -0.19 -1.08 -3.17
N PHE A 44 -1.28 -1.77 -3.51
CA PHE A 44 -1.60 -3.06 -2.89
C PHE A 44 -0.55 -4.12 -3.20
N ARG A 45 -0.07 -4.19 -4.44
CA ARG A 45 1.03 -5.10 -4.81
C ARG A 45 2.27 -4.85 -3.93
N CYS A 46 2.67 -3.59 -3.79
CA CYS A 46 3.80 -3.22 -2.92
C CYS A 46 3.59 -3.67 -1.48
N VAL A 47 2.41 -3.40 -0.90
CA VAL A 47 2.10 -3.78 0.48
C VAL A 47 2.12 -5.30 0.67
N ASP A 48 1.62 -6.06 -0.29
CA ASP A 48 1.62 -7.53 -0.23
C ASP A 48 3.04 -8.10 -0.32
N GLU A 49 3.92 -7.52 -1.16
CA GLU A 49 5.34 -7.87 -1.24
C GLU A 49 6.07 -7.60 0.09
N GLU A 50 5.86 -6.41 0.67
CA GLU A 50 6.44 -6.04 1.97
C GLU A 50 5.94 -6.98 3.09
N ARG A 51 4.64 -7.31 3.08
CA ARG A 51 4.06 -8.25 4.03
C ARG A 51 4.69 -9.63 3.90
N ALA A 52 4.90 -10.12 2.68
CA ALA A 52 5.53 -11.42 2.44
C ALA A 52 7.00 -11.42 2.92
N ARG A 53 7.75 -10.36 2.64
CA ARG A 53 9.14 -10.22 3.10
C ARG A 53 9.25 -10.25 4.62
N VAL A 54 8.49 -9.39 5.29
CA VAL A 54 8.50 -9.29 6.77
C VAL A 54 8.04 -10.58 7.41
N PHE A 55 7.08 -11.29 6.79
CA PHE A 55 6.64 -12.58 7.30
C PHE A 55 7.75 -13.64 7.24
N SER A 56 8.54 -13.68 6.16
CA SER A 56 9.70 -14.57 6.07
C SER A 56 10.74 -14.23 7.14
N GLU A 57 11.07 -12.94 7.31
CA GLU A 57 12.03 -12.48 8.31
C GLU A 57 11.58 -12.85 9.73
N ALA A 58 10.30 -12.64 10.05
CA ALA A 58 9.76 -13.01 11.35
C ALA A 58 9.85 -14.52 11.61
N ARG A 59 9.69 -15.35 10.56
CA ARG A 59 9.87 -16.79 10.66
C ARG A 59 11.33 -17.15 10.96
N ASP A 60 12.27 -16.62 10.19
CA ASP A 60 13.71 -16.89 10.37
C ASP A 60 14.17 -16.51 11.79
N VAL A 61 13.75 -15.32 12.27
CA VAL A 61 14.06 -14.86 13.63
C VAL A 61 13.43 -15.75 14.70
N SER A 62 12.22 -16.27 14.45
CA SER A 62 11.56 -17.20 15.38
C SER A 62 12.33 -18.53 15.46
N GLU A 63 12.75 -19.08 14.32
CA GLU A 63 13.54 -20.33 14.25
C GLU A 63 14.89 -20.16 14.96
N ASP A 64 15.56 -19.02 14.79
CA ASP A 64 16.80 -18.68 15.51
C ASP A 64 16.59 -18.61 17.03
N TYR A 65 15.47 -18.02 17.47
CA TYR A 65 15.14 -17.94 18.89
C TYR A 65 14.83 -19.33 19.49
N GLU A 66 14.10 -20.18 18.77
CA GLU A 66 13.86 -21.56 19.18
C GLU A 66 15.17 -22.33 19.34
N ARG A 67 16.08 -22.21 18.36
CA ARG A 67 17.40 -22.85 18.43
C ARG A 67 18.21 -22.36 19.64
N PHE A 68 18.14 -21.07 19.94
CA PHE A 68 18.77 -20.52 21.13
C PHE A 68 18.22 -21.13 22.42
N LEU A 69 16.89 -21.22 22.55
CA LEU A 69 16.25 -21.84 23.71
C LEU A 69 16.66 -23.31 23.86
N SER A 70 16.68 -24.09 22.77
CA SER A 70 17.13 -25.49 22.81
C SER A 70 18.59 -25.65 23.20
N ALA A 71 19.45 -24.65 22.97
CA ALA A 71 20.85 -24.69 23.39
C ALA A 71 21.06 -24.38 24.88
N LEU A 72 20.05 -23.83 25.56
CA LEU A 72 20.07 -23.56 26.99
C LEU A 72 19.54 -24.72 27.85
N GLU A 73 18.95 -25.74 27.22
CA GLU A 73 18.38 -26.93 27.85
C GLU A 73 19.41 -28.07 27.92
#